data_AF-A0A323VA37-F1
#
_entry.id   AF-A0A323VA37-F1
#
_cell.length_a   1.000
_cell.length_b   1.000
_cell.length_c   1.000
_cell.angle_alpha   90.00
_cell.angle_beta   90.00
_cell.angle_gamma   90.00
#
_symmetry.space_group_name_H-M   'P 1'
#
loop_
_entity.id
_entity.type
_entity.pdbx_description
1 polymer ?
#
loop_
_entity_poly.entity_id
_entity_poly.type
_entity_poly.pdbx_seq_one_letter_code
_entity_poly.pdbx_strand_id
1 'polypeptide(L)'
;MSQRAEQQTVPDGTTLRRAVSGKLLFVFVLGDVLGAGIYALVGEIAGEVGGAIWVPMLVALLLSLLTAASYAELVTKYPRAGGSAVFAERAFRRPLVSFLVGFCMLAAGVTSAAGLALAFAGDYLSVFLDVPAVPAALVFLLVVALVNARGIKESVRANVVMTVVEVSGLLLVVVLGAIVLGRGDGDPGRVVEFPEGVSAGSAVLAAAILAYYSFVGFETSANVAEEVQDVRRVYPRALFGALLTAGVVYVAVGLTASIVLPADELSGSSGPLLAVVQATGIGVPDRLFSAVALIAVANGALLTMIMASRMVFGLAEQRLLPPALGAVLPGRRTPWVAIVVTTAVAMALTLVGDLGDLANIVVLLLLLVFLSTNVSVLVLRRDRVEADHFTAPVVVPVLAIGSCLLLLWQQEAATWLRSGLMLLVGVALYLLAQAPWWRGDRTRPGEVPAAG
;
A
#
# COMPACT_ATOMS: atom_id res chain seq x y z
N MET A 1 -6.70 -7.08 -57.79
CA MET A 1 -7.28 -8.17 -56.97
C MET A 1 -6.21 -9.25 -56.87
N SER A 2 -5.56 -9.61 -55.76
CA SER A 2 -5.73 -9.33 -54.34
C SER A 2 -4.33 -9.47 -53.72
N GLN A 3 -3.75 -8.41 -53.16
CA GLN A 3 -2.54 -8.51 -52.34
C GLN A 3 -2.96 -9.11 -50.99
N ARG A 4 -2.53 -10.35 -50.70
CA ARG A 4 -2.56 -10.90 -49.35
C ARG A 4 -1.47 -10.17 -48.55
N ALA A 5 -1.89 -9.27 -47.67
CA ALA A 5 -1.03 -8.67 -46.69
C ALA A 5 -0.51 -9.77 -45.75
N GLU A 6 0.80 -9.99 -45.75
CA GLU A 6 1.51 -10.74 -44.74
C GLU A 6 1.31 -10.02 -43.40
N GLN A 7 0.50 -10.60 -42.51
CA GLN A 7 0.52 -10.27 -41.11
C GLN A 7 1.87 -10.72 -40.55
N GLN A 8 2.82 -9.78 -40.48
CA GLN A 8 4.00 -9.92 -39.66
C GLN A 8 3.57 -10.05 -38.19
N THR A 9 3.48 -11.29 -37.72
CA THR A 9 3.42 -11.61 -36.29
C THR A 9 4.74 -11.17 -35.67
N VAL A 10 4.72 -10.01 -35.03
CA VAL A 10 5.77 -9.61 -34.07
C VAL A 10 5.86 -10.73 -33.02
N PRO A 11 7.05 -11.24 -32.67
CA PRO A 11 7.16 -12.27 -31.65
C PRO A 11 6.68 -11.70 -30.31
N ASP A 12 5.56 -12.22 -29.79
CA ASP A 12 5.10 -11.92 -28.43
C ASP A 12 6.17 -12.35 -27.44
N GLY A 13 6.94 -11.38 -26.93
CA GLY A 13 7.83 -11.58 -25.80
C GLY A 13 7.01 -11.99 -24.57
N THR A 14 7.13 -13.25 -24.15
CA THR A 14 6.81 -13.76 -22.80
C THR A 14 5.57 -13.13 -22.14
N THR A 15 4.38 -13.40 -22.65
CA THR A 15 3.13 -13.01 -21.97
C THR A 15 2.89 -13.88 -20.73
N LEU A 16 2.65 -13.25 -19.58
CA LEU A 16 2.35 -13.95 -18.32
C LEU A 16 1.05 -14.77 -18.47
N ARG A 17 0.99 -15.93 -17.80
CA ARG A 17 -0.18 -16.82 -17.88
C ARG A 17 -1.36 -16.19 -17.13
N ARG A 18 -2.48 -15.99 -17.82
CA ARG A 18 -3.73 -15.45 -17.25
C ARG A 18 -4.41 -16.43 -16.28
N ALA A 19 -3.91 -16.52 -15.05
CA ALA A 19 -4.35 -17.46 -14.02
C ALA A 19 -5.24 -16.84 -12.93
N VAL A 20 -5.30 -15.51 -12.84
CA VAL A 20 -6.02 -14.79 -11.77
C VAL A 20 -7.48 -14.58 -12.18
N SER A 21 -8.39 -15.24 -11.47
CA SER A 21 -9.85 -15.03 -11.62
C SER A 21 -10.31 -13.75 -10.92
N GLY A 22 -11.48 -13.22 -11.29
CA GLY A 22 -12.03 -12.02 -10.66
C GLY A 22 -12.31 -12.13 -9.16
N LYS A 23 -12.74 -13.31 -8.70
CA LYS A 23 -12.95 -13.55 -7.26
C LYS A 23 -11.61 -13.54 -6.51
N LEU A 24 -10.58 -14.13 -7.12
CA LEU A 24 -9.25 -14.15 -6.53
C LEU A 24 -8.64 -12.75 -6.52
N LEU A 25 -8.85 -11.97 -7.58
CA LEU A 25 -8.45 -10.56 -7.62
C LEU A 25 -9.16 -9.75 -6.53
N PHE A 26 -10.48 -9.94 -6.36
CA PHE A 26 -11.24 -9.27 -5.30
C PHE A 26 -10.68 -9.57 -3.92
N VAL A 27 -10.43 -10.84 -3.58
CA VAL A 27 -9.85 -11.21 -2.28
C VAL A 27 -8.43 -10.69 -2.14
N PHE A 28 -7.64 -10.69 -3.22
CA PHE A 28 -6.30 -10.13 -3.23
C PHE A 28 -6.31 -8.63 -2.92
N VAL A 29 -7.13 -7.84 -3.63
CA VAL A 29 -7.25 -6.39 -3.37
C VAL A 29 -7.83 -6.15 -1.98
N LEU A 30 -8.83 -6.93 -1.57
CA LEU A 30 -9.46 -6.79 -0.27
C LEU A 30 -8.46 -7.01 0.86
N GLY A 31 -7.61 -8.03 0.79
CA GLY A 31 -6.59 -8.29 1.79
C GLY A 31 -5.47 -7.27 1.81
N ASP A 32 -5.04 -6.82 0.63
CA ASP A 32 -3.99 -5.80 0.56
C ASP A 32 -4.46 -4.46 1.16
N VAL A 33 -5.75 -4.14 0.97
CA VAL A 33 -6.39 -2.96 1.58
C VAL A 33 -6.69 -3.18 3.07
N LEU A 34 -7.36 -4.29 3.44
CA LEU A 34 -7.80 -4.60 4.82
C LEU A 34 -6.66 -4.91 5.80
N GLY A 35 -5.42 -4.84 5.32
CA GLY A 35 -4.26 -5.31 6.05
C GLY A 35 -3.96 -4.51 7.32
N ALA A 36 -2.69 -4.41 7.61
CA ALA A 36 -2.20 -3.99 8.91
C ALA A 36 -2.55 -2.54 9.32
N GLY A 37 -2.96 -1.69 8.39
CA GLY A 37 -3.25 -0.27 8.63
C GLY A 37 -4.30 -0.05 9.71
N ILE A 38 -5.47 -0.71 9.62
CA ILE A 38 -6.54 -0.53 10.61
C ILE A 38 -6.16 -1.10 11.99
N TYR A 39 -5.39 -2.18 12.02
CA TYR A 39 -4.94 -2.79 13.28
C TYR A 39 -3.97 -1.88 14.05
N ALA A 40 -3.19 -1.10 13.32
CA ALA A 40 -2.13 -0.26 13.86
C ALA A 40 -2.59 1.19 14.10
N LEU A 41 -3.36 1.78 13.18
CA LEU A 41 -3.61 3.23 13.16
C LEU A 41 -4.93 3.67 13.78
N VAL A 42 -5.83 2.77 14.19
CA VAL A 42 -7.12 3.20 14.79
C VAL A 42 -6.91 4.10 16.01
N GLY A 43 -5.89 3.84 16.83
CA GLY A 43 -5.53 4.65 17.98
C GLY A 43 -5.04 6.04 17.59
N GLU A 44 -4.11 6.13 16.64
CA GLU A 44 -3.60 7.39 16.08
C GLU A 44 -4.73 8.25 15.50
N ILE A 45 -5.67 7.62 14.78
CA ILE A 45 -6.83 8.29 14.18
C ILE A 45 -7.78 8.80 15.26
N ALA A 46 -7.98 8.03 16.35
CA ALA A 46 -8.76 8.46 17.50
C ALA A 46 -8.13 9.67 18.21
N GLY A 47 -6.79 9.73 18.28
CA GLY A 47 -6.07 10.88 18.82
C GLY A 47 -6.32 12.18 18.06
N GLU A 48 -6.43 12.10 16.74
CA GLU A 48 -6.65 13.26 15.86
C GLU A 48 -8.13 13.71 15.79
N VAL A 49 -9.08 12.77 15.77
CA VAL A 49 -10.51 13.07 15.55
C VAL A 49 -11.42 12.85 16.74
N GLY A 50 -10.90 12.32 17.85
CA GLY A 50 -11.72 11.88 18.97
C GLY A 50 -12.52 10.61 18.64
N GLY A 51 -13.75 10.53 19.13
CA GLY A 51 -14.63 9.38 18.92
C GLY A 51 -15.31 9.35 17.53
N ALA A 52 -15.13 10.36 16.69
CA ALA A 52 -15.67 10.40 15.33
C ALA A 52 -14.83 9.61 14.28
N ILE A 53 -14.15 8.52 14.67
CA ILE A 53 -13.21 7.73 13.85
C ILE A 53 -13.79 7.30 12.50
N TRP A 54 -15.09 7.04 12.45
CA TRP A 54 -15.80 6.62 11.25
C TRP A 54 -15.85 7.69 10.15
N VAL A 55 -15.80 8.99 10.52
CA VAL A 55 -15.90 10.10 9.55
C VAL A 55 -14.62 10.18 8.70
N PRO A 56 -13.39 10.22 9.27
CA PRO A 56 -12.17 10.11 8.49
C PRO A 56 -12.09 8.87 7.62
N MET A 57 -12.57 7.71 8.11
CA MET A 57 -12.60 6.47 7.32
C MET A 57 -13.48 6.61 6.08
N LEU A 58 -14.65 7.23 6.23
CA LEU A 58 -15.55 7.48 5.11
C LEU A 58 -14.95 8.48 4.12
N VAL A 59 -14.32 9.55 4.62
CA VAL A 59 -13.61 10.52 3.77
C VAL A 59 -12.48 9.83 3.01
N ALA A 60 -11.62 9.09 3.69
CA ALA A 60 -10.52 8.35 3.07
C ALA A 60 -11.00 7.33 2.03
N LEU A 61 -12.11 6.62 2.28
CA LEU A 61 -12.77 5.76 1.31
C LEU A 61 -13.16 6.54 0.05
N LEU A 62 -13.86 7.67 0.20
CA LEU A 62 -14.29 8.49 -0.94
C LEU A 62 -13.09 8.97 -1.76
N LEU A 63 -12.03 9.45 -1.09
CA LEU A 63 -10.81 9.89 -1.74
C LEU A 63 -10.08 8.75 -2.46
N SER A 64 -10.04 7.55 -1.86
CA SER A 64 -9.45 6.36 -2.47
C SER A 64 -10.22 5.92 -3.72
N LEU A 65 -11.56 5.99 -3.72
CA LEU A 65 -12.41 5.63 -4.86
C LEU A 65 -12.19 6.55 -6.07
N LEU A 66 -11.91 7.84 -5.85
CA LEU A 66 -11.57 8.78 -6.92
C LEU A 66 -10.29 8.35 -7.65
N THR A 67 -9.23 8.04 -6.89
CA THR A 67 -7.96 7.54 -7.45
C THR A 67 -8.10 6.13 -8.04
N ALA A 68 -8.89 5.25 -7.41
CA ALA A 68 -9.15 3.91 -7.91
C ALA A 68 -9.82 3.91 -9.28
N ALA A 69 -10.70 4.88 -9.56
CA ALA A 69 -11.30 5.06 -10.89
C ALA A 69 -10.26 5.37 -11.97
N SER A 70 -9.26 6.20 -11.63
CA SER A 70 -8.12 6.48 -12.50
C SER A 70 -7.27 5.23 -12.77
N TYR A 71 -7.01 4.42 -11.73
CA TYR A 71 -6.33 3.14 -11.89
C TYR A 71 -7.13 2.16 -12.74
N ALA A 72 -8.45 2.05 -12.53
CA ALA A 72 -9.31 1.19 -13.34
C ALA A 72 -9.25 1.56 -14.83
N GLU A 73 -9.26 2.86 -15.16
CA GLU A 73 -9.13 3.31 -16.55
C GLU A 73 -7.77 2.96 -17.15
N LEU A 74 -6.67 3.28 -16.46
CA LEU A 74 -5.32 3.02 -16.97
C LEU A 74 -5.00 1.53 -17.10
N VAL A 75 -5.38 0.71 -16.12
CA VAL A 75 -5.12 -0.74 -16.13
C VAL A 75 -5.93 -1.44 -17.21
N THR A 76 -7.20 -1.06 -17.40
CA THR A 76 -8.04 -1.67 -18.44
C THR A 76 -7.62 -1.22 -19.85
N LYS A 77 -7.09 0.01 -19.98
CA LYS A 77 -6.54 0.54 -21.23
C LYS A 77 -5.17 -0.05 -21.57
N TYR A 78 -4.28 -0.15 -20.59
CA TYR A 78 -2.91 -0.64 -20.72
C TYR A 78 -2.63 -1.73 -19.68
N PRO A 79 -3.11 -2.97 -19.92
CA PRO A 79 -2.90 -4.08 -19.00
C PRO A 79 -1.46 -4.56 -19.13
N ARG A 80 -0.52 -3.82 -18.54
CA ARG A 80 0.88 -4.18 -18.42
C ARG A 80 1.34 -4.18 -16.97
N ALA A 81 2.25 -5.09 -16.64
CA ALA A 81 2.91 -5.14 -15.34
C ALA A 81 3.81 -3.91 -15.16
N GLY A 82 3.90 -3.41 -13.93
CA GLY A 82 4.74 -2.25 -13.57
C GLY A 82 3.99 -1.02 -13.07
N GLY A 83 2.66 -1.09 -12.94
CA GLY A 83 1.86 -0.16 -12.14
C GLY A 83 2.03 1.33 -12.51
N SER A 84 2.07 2.19 -11.49
CA SER A 84 2.06 3.65 -11.64
C SER A 84 3.31 4.22 -12.34
N ALA A 85 4.47 3.59 -12.18
CA ALA A 85 5.70 4.00 -12.87
C ALA A 85 5.57 3.87 -14.40
N VAL A 86 4.99 2.77 -14.89
CA VAL A 86 4.72 2.56 -16.33
C VAL A 86 3.71 3.57 -16.85
N PHE A 87 2.70 3.93 -16.06
CA PHE A 87 1.74 4.97 -16.43
C PHE A 87 2.41 6.34 -16.57
N ALA A 88 3.25 6.71 -15.60
CA ALA A 88 4.01 7.96 -15.64
C ALA A 88 4.99 8.00 -16.82
N GLU A 89 5.68 6.89 -17.12
CA GLU A 89 6.58 6.80 -18.27
C GLU A 89 5.86 7.10 -19.58
N ARG A 90 4.69 6.48 -19.77
CA ARG A 90 3.87 6.67 -20.98
C ARG A 90 3.31 8.08 -21.09
N ALA A 91 2.79 8.62 -19.99
CA ALA A 91 2.13 9.92 -19.98
C ALA A 91 3.13 11.07 -20.19
N PHE A 92 4.23 11.07 -19.42
CA PHE A 92 5.16 12.20 -19.39
C PHE A 92 6.33 12.05 -20.36
N ARG A 93 6.62 10.84 -20.84
CA ARG A 93 7.78 10.53 -21.70
C ARG A 93 9.11 11.05 -21.15
N ARG A 94 9.22 11.12 -19.82
CA ARG A 94 10.41 11.56 -19.09
C ARG A 94 10.87 10.45 -18.16
N PRO A 95 12.05 9.83 -18.41
CA PRO A 95 12.57 8.74 -17.59
C PRO A 95 12.71 9.12 -16.10
N LEU A 96 13.06 10.38 -15.82
CA LEU A 96 13.17 10.90 -14.45
C LEU A 96 11.85 10.84 -13.69
N VAL A 97 10.72 11.17 -14.35
CA VAL A 97 9.41 11.18 -13.68
C VAL A 97 8.97 9.75 -13.37
N SER A 98 9.13 8.82 -14.31
CA SER A 98 8.87 7.39 -14.08
C SER A 98 9.72 6.84 -12.94
N PHE A 99 11.02 7.15 -12.94
CA PHE A 99 11.93 6.74 -11.88
C PHE A 99 11.50 7.30 -10.51
N LEU A 100 11.18 8.60 -10.42
CA LEU A 100 10.76 9.20 -9.15
C LEU A 100 9.46 8.61 -8.63
N VAL A 101 8.49 8.32 -9.51
CA VAL A 101 7.23 7.67 -9.13
C VAL A 101 7.49 6.26 -8.60
N GLY A 102 8.34 5.48 -9.28
CA GLY A 102 8.77 4.18 -8.79
C GLY A 102 9.53 4.28 -7.47
N PHE A 103 10.42 5.27 -7.33
CA PHE A 103 11.17 5.49 -6.10
C PHE A 103 10.26 5.90 -4.93
N CYS A 104 9.22 6.71 -5.16
CA CYS A 104 8.20 7.01 -4.16
C CYS A 104 7.49 5.75 -3.68
N MET A 105 7.11 4.85 -4.60
CA MET A 105 6.50 3.56 -4.23
C MET A 105 7.46 2.69 -3.42
N LEU A 106 8.74 2.64 -3.81
CA LEU A 106 9.76 1.92 -3.07
C LEU A 106 9.94 2.47 -1.66
N ALA A 107 10.13 3.79 -1.54
CA ALA A 107 10.31 4.48 -0.27
C ALA A 107 9.07 4.31 0.63
N ALA A 108 7.86 4.45 0.06
CA ALA A 108 6.62 4.18 0.77
C ALA A 108 6.54 2.73 1.27
N GLY A 109 6.91 1.74 0.46
CA GLY A 109 6.93 0.34 0.86
C GLY A 109 7.91 0.05 2.03
N VAL A 110 9.12 0.62 1.98
CA VAL A 110 10.13 0.45 3.04
C VAL A 110 9.71 1.15 4.33
N THR A 111 9.17 2.36 4.24
CA THR A 111 8.65 3.11 5.39
C THR A 111 7.42 2.43 5.99
N SER A 112 6.54 1.88 5.15
CA SER A 112 5.38 1.10 5.59
C SER A 112 5.82 -0.13 6.36
N ALA A 113 6.80 -0.90 5.86
CA ALA A 113 7.34 -2.05 6.56
C ALA A 113 7.93 -1.69 7.95
N ALA A 114 8.56 -0.52 8.09
CA ALA A 114 9.02 -0.01 9.37
C ALA A 114 7.84 0.27 10.33
N GLY A 115 6.80 0.98 9.87
CA GLY A 115 5.61 1.24 10.68
C GLY A 115 4.90 -0.05 11.12
N LEU A 116 4.75 -1.02 10.21
CA LEU A 116 4.17 -2.31 10.53
C LEU A 116 5.01 -3.13 11.51
N ALA A 117 6.34 -2.98 11.48
CA ALA A 117 7.21 -3.63 12.47
C ALA A 117 7.02 -3.04 13.87
N LEU A 118 6.82 -1.72 13.99
CA LEU A 118 6.48 -1.08 15.27
C LEU A 118 5.11 -1.56 15.78
N ALA A 119 4.10 -1.60 14.90
CA ALA A 119 2.78 -2.11 15.25
C ALA A 119 2.80 -3.59 15.67
N PHE A 120 3.60 -4.42 14.99
CA PHE A 120 3.79 -5.82 15.37
C PHE A 120 4.40 -5.95 16.77
N ALA A 121 5.37 -5.10 17.09
CA ALA A 121 6.10 -5.15 18.35
C ALA A 121 5.37 -4.48 19.53
N GLY A 122 4.21 -3.87 19.30
CA GLY A 122 3.38 -3.27 20.33
C GLY A 122 2.57 -4.29 21.15
N ASP A 123 1.40 -3.85 21.64
CA ASP A 123 0.57 -4.60 22.60
C ASP A 123 0.12 -5.97 22.07
N TYR A 124 0.08 -6.16 20.74
CA TYR A 124 -0.24 -7.46 20.15
C TYR A 124 0.81 -8.53 20.49
N LEU A 125 2.11 -8.19 20.50
CA LEU A 125 3.17 -9.14 20.83
C LEU A 125 3.35 -9.31 22.34
N SER A 126 3.10 -8.26 23.13
CA SER A 126 3.27 -8.28 24.59
C SER A 126 2.37 -9.31 25.28
N VAL A 127 1.23 -9.67 24.68
CA VAL A 127 0.36 -10.77 25.12
C VAL A 127 1.07 -12.13 25.14
N PHE A 128 2.09 -12.32 24.29
CA PHE A 128 2.86 -13.56 24.20
C PHE A 128 4.23 -13.44 24.87
N LEU A 129 4.92 -12.33 24.64
CA LEU A 129 6.30 -12.10 25.04
C LEU A 129 6.44 -10.66 25.54
N ASP A 130 6.81 -10.50 26.81
CA ASP A 130 7.12 -9.20 27.39
C ASP A 130 8.57 -8.81 27.00
N VAL A 131 8.70 -8.17 25.84
CA VAL A 131 9.97 -7.72 25.28
C VAL A 131 9.89 -6.27 24.84
N PRO A 132 11.00 -5.50 24.89
CA PRO A 132 10.98 -4.12 24.43
C PRO A 132 10.63 -4.03 22.93
N ALA A 133 9.74 -3.09 22.57
CA ALA A 133 9.17 -2.97 21.23
C ALA A 133 10.23 -2.80 20.12
N VAL A 134 11.23 -1.94 20.33
CA VAL A 134 12.23 -1.65 19.30
C VAL A 134 13.07 -2.89 18.93
N PRO A 135 13.72 -3.60 19.88
CA PRO A 135 14.38 -4.88 19.60
C PRO A 135 13.47 -5.91 18.93
N ALA A 136 12.21 -6.02 19.37
CA ALA A 136 11.24 -6.95 18.78
C ALA A 136 10.92 -6.60 17.32
N ALA A 137 10.73 -5.31 16.99
CA ALA A 137 10.53 -4.82 15.64
C ALA A 137 11.73 -5.14 14.73
N LEU A 138 12.96 -4.97 15.23
CA LEU A 138 14.18 -5.32 14.49
C LEU A 138 14.26 -6.83 14.21
N VAL A 139 14.01 -7.67 15.21
CA VAL A 139 13.99 -9.12 15.05
C VAL A 139 12.90 -9.54 14.07
N PHE A 140 11.71 -8.93 14.16
CA PHE A 140 10.61 -9.18 13.24
C PHE A 140 10.98 -8.83 11.79
N LEU A 141 11.58 -7.65 11.54
CA LEU A 141 12.08 -7.27 10.21
C LEU A 141 13.14 -8.25 9.69
N LEU A 142 14.01 -8.75 10.56
CA LEU A 142 15.00 -9.77 10.19
C LEU A 142 14.31 -11.08 9.78
N VAL A 143 13.28 -11.52 10.51
CA VAL A 143 12.49 -12.70 10.16
C VAL A 143 11.79 -12.49 8.82
N VAL A 144 11.15 -11.34 8.60
CA VAL A 144 10.52 -10.98 7.31
C VAL A 144 11.55 -11.02 6.18
N ALA A 145 12.76 -10.49 6.40
CA ALA A 145 13.84 -10.54 5.42
C ALA A 145 14.28 -11.98 5.09
N LEU A 146 14.38 -12.85 6.09
CA LEU A 146 14.73 -14.27 5.91
C LEU A 146 13.63 -15.04 5.16
N VAL A 147 12.36 -14.74 5.43
CA VAL A 147 11.22 -15.32 4.72
C VAL A 147 11.22 -14.83 3.26
N ASN A 148 11.43 -13.54 3.04
CA ASN A 148 11.55 -12.95 1.71
C ASN A 148 12.71 -13.59 0.92
N ALA A 149 13.88 -13.79 1.57
CA ALA A 149 15.05 -14.41 0.96
C ALA A 149 14.84 -15.88 0.57
N ARG A 150 14.02 -16.64 1.32
CA ARG A 150 13.64 -18.02 0.96
C ARG A 150 12.82 -18.09 -0.33
N GLY A 151 12.17 -17.00 -0.71
CA GLY A 151 11.39 -16.86 -1.93
C GLY A 151 10.00 -17.45 -1.77
N ILE A 152 9.00 -16.67 -2.15
CA ILE A 152 7.59 -17.02 -1.96
C ILE A 152 7.06 -17.61 -3.26
N LYS A 153 7.23 -18.93 -3.41
CA LYS A 153 6.62 -19.69 -4.52
C LYS A 153 5.13 -19.94 -4.31
N GLU A 154 4.56 -19.61 -3.15
CA GLU A 154 3.13 -19.82 -2.82
C GLU A 154 2.31 -18.53 -2.60
N SER A 155 2.74 -17.40 -3.19
CA SER A 155 2.33 -16.05 -2.76
C SER A 155 0.83 -15.75 -2.83
N VAL A 156 0.12 -16.28 -3.82
CA VAL A 156 -1.28 -15.88 -4.06
C VAL A 156 -2.26 -16.63 -3.17
N ARG A 157 -2.04 -17.93 -2.94
CA ARG A 157 -2.92 -18.74 -2.09
C ARG A 157 -2.71 -18.46 -0.61
N ALA A 158 -1.45 -18.27 -0.21
CA ALA A 158 -1.13 -17.86 1.15
C ALA A 158 -1.77 -16.51 1.51
N ASN A 159 -1.72 -15.54 0.58
CA ASN A 159 -2.37 -14.25 0.78
C ASN A 159 -3.89 -14.40 1.02
N VAL A 160 -4.59 -15.21 0.22
CA VAL A 160 -6.03 -15.45 0.42
C VAL A 160 -6.35 -15.98 1.82
N VAL A 161 -5.53 -16.90 2.34
CA VAL A 161 -5.72 -17.43 3.70
C VAL A 161 -5.50 -16.34 4.74
N MET A 162 -4.44 -15.55 4.61
CA MET A 162 -4.14 -14.43 5.51
C MET A 162 -5.26 -13.39 5.48
N THR A 163 -5.78 -13.04 4.30
CA THR A 163 -6.93 -12.14 4.14
C THR A 163 -8.18 -12.65 4.84
N VAL A 164 -8.47 -13.94 4.75
CA VAL A 164 -9.65 -14.52 5.44
C VAL A 164 -9.47 -14.41 6.96
N VAL A 165 -8.27 -14.65 7.47
CA VAL A 165 -7.94 -14.49 8.89
C VAL A 165 -8.08 -13.03 9.33
N GLU A 166 -7.52 -12.10 8.56
CA GLU A 166 -7.63 -10.64 8.77
C GLU A 166 -9.09 -10.18 8.84
N VAL A 167 -9.88 -10.49 7.80
CA VAL A 167 -11.30 -10.14 7.73
C VAL A 167 -12.06 -10.72 8.92
N SER A 168 -11.76 -11.97 9.31
CA SER A 168 -12.43 -12.62 10.44
C SER A 168 -12.15 -11.90 11.76
N GLY A 169 -10.92 -11.41 11.96
CA GLY A 169 -10.56 -10.62 13.14
C GLY A 169 -11.31 -9.29 13.20
N LEU A 170 -11.41 -8.56 12.09
CA LEU A 170 -12.15 -7.29 12.04
C LEU A 170 -13.66 -7.51 12.22
N LEU A 171 -14.23 -8.54 11.60
CA LEU A 171 -15.64 -8.90 11.79
C LEU A 171 -15.92 -9.30 13.24
N LEU A 172 -14.98 -9.99 13.90
CA LEU A 172 -15.09 -10.29 15.33
C LEU A 172 -15.21 -9.01 16.16
N VAL A 173 -14.35 -8.01 15.93
CA VAL A 173 -14.44 -6.71 16.63
C VAL A 173 -15.83 -6.10 16.44
N VAL A 174 -16.32 -6.02 15.20
CA VAL A 174 -17.65 -5.46 14.90
C VAL A 174 -18.77 -6.21 15.62
N VAL A 175 -18.72 -7.55 15.65
CA VAL A 175 -19.71 -8.37 16.34
C VAL A 175 -19.66 -8.13 17.85
N LEU A 176 -18.48 -8.07 18.46
CA LEU A 176 -18.32 -7.78 19.88
C LEU A 176 -18.85 -6.38 20.23
N GLY A 177 -18.59 -5.38 19.39
CA GLY A 177 -19.17 -4.04 19.52
C GLY A 177 -20.69 -4.02 19.48
N ALA A 178 -21.28 -4.75 18.53
CA ALA A 178 -22.73 -4.88 18.44
C ALA A 178 -23.34 -5.55 19.68
N ILE A 179 -22.64 -6.52 20.29
CA ILE A 179 -23.07 -7.16 21.55
C ILE A 179 -23.01 -6.16 22.71
N VAL A 180 -21.91 -5.40 22.83
CA VAL A 180 -21.74 -4.36 23.87
C VAL A 180 -22.85 -3.31 23.76
N LEU A 181 -23.13 -2.85 22.54
CA LEU A 181 -24.23 -1.93 22.27
C LEU A 181 -25.59 -2.52 22.65
N GLY A 182 -25.82 -3.80 22.32
CA GLY A 182 -27.06 -4.50 22.66
C GLY A 182 -27.25 -4.76 24.16
N ARG A 183 -26.16 -4.82 24.94
CA ARG A 183 -26.20 -4.93 26.41
C ARG A 183 -26.43 -3.59 27.11
N GLY A 184 -26.17 -2.48 26.42
CA GLY A 184 -26.23 -1.13 26.98
C GLY A 184 -24.96 -0.71 27.73
N ASP A 185 -23.87 -1.46 27.57
CA ASP A 185 -22.57 -1.18 28.22
C ASP A 185 -21.71 -0.20 27.40
N GLY A 186 -22.07 0.04 26.13
CA GLY A 186 -21.40 0.99 25.24
C GLY A 186 -22.01 2.39 25.28
N ASP A 187 -21.24 3.38 24.82
CA ASP A 187 -21.68 4.78 24.75
C ASP A 187 -21.77 5.26 23.28
N PRO A 188 -22.97 5.26 22.69
CA PRO A 188 -23.18 5.75 21.33
C PRO A 188 -22.88 7.24 21.16
N GLY A 189 -22.88 8.02 22.24
CA GLY A 189 -22.62 9.47 22.18
C GLY A 189 -21.19 9.78 21.73
N ARG A 190 -20.25 8.88 22.00
CA ARG A 190 -18.82 9.04 21.63
C ARG A 190 -18.59 9.13 20.13
N VAL A 191 -19.46 8.55 19.29
CA VAL A 191 -19.27 8.53 17.83
C VAL A 191 -19.34 9.91 17.16
N VAL A 192 -19.78 10.93 17.91
CA VAL A 192 -19.85 12.33 17.49
C VAL A 192 -19.00 13.24 18.38
N GLU A 193 -18.15 12.67 19.22
CA GLU A 193 -17.25 13.41 20.09
C GLU A 193 -16.00 13.81 19.31
N PHE A 194 -15.74 15.12 19.27
CA PHE A 194 -14.56 15.71 18.63
C PHE A 194 -13.65 16.33 19.70
N PRO A 195 -12.35 16.47 19.45
CA PRO A 195 -11.42 17.08 20.39
C PRO A 195 -11.82 18.52 20.73
N GLU A 196 -11.74 18.89 22.00
CA GLU A 196 -12.03 20.25 22.44
C GLU A 196 -11.04 21.25 21.83
N GLY A 197 -11.55 22.41 21.37
CA GLY A 197 -10.71 23.50 20.83
C GLY A 197 -10.25 23.33 19.38
N VAL A 198 -10.58 22.22 18.71
CA VAL A 198 -10.29 21.98 17.29
C VAL A 198 -11.60 21.97 16.50
N SER A 199 -11.60 22.57 15.30
CA SER A 199 -12.78 22.49 14.43
C SER A 199 -12.99 21.05 13.94
N ALA A 200 -14.23 20.56 13.93
CA ALA A 200 -14.54 19.21 13.43
C ALA A 200 -13.98 18.97 12.01
N GLY A 201 -14.02 19.99 11.14
CA GLY A 201 -13.46 19.90 9.79
C GLY A 201 -11.95 19.70 9.75
N SER A 202 -11.19 20.41 10.58
CA SER A 202 -9.72 20.25 10.63
C SER A 202 -9.31 18.91 11.24
N ALA A 203 -9.98 18.48 12.30
CA ALA A 203 -9.76 17.19 12.95
C ALA A 203 -10.03 16.03 11.98
N VAL A 204 -11.16 16.07 11.26
CA VAL A 204 -11.50 15.07 10.24
C VAL A 204 -10.47 15.03 9.13
N LEU A 205 -10.02 16.19 8.66
CA LEU A 205 -9.06 16.25 7.56
C LEU A 205 -7.68 15.69 7.98
N ALA A 206 -7.20 16.02 9.19
CA ALA A 206 -5.94 15.51 9.73
C ALA A 206 -5.99 13.98 9.90
N ALA A 207 -7.04 13.50 10.55
CA ALA A 207 -7.28 12.07 10.72
C ALA A 207 -7.55 11.34 9.39
N ALA A 208 -8.05 12.03 8.35
CA ALA A 208 -8.26 11.43 7.04
C ALA A 208 -6.94 11.10 6.34
N ILE A 209 -5.84 11.80 6.64
CA ILE A 209 -4.51 11.44 6.16
C ILE A 209 -4.10 10.07 6.71
N LEU A 210 -4.20 9.88 8.02
CA LEU A 210 -3.90 8.60 8.68
C LEU A 210 -4.87 7.50 8.23
N ALA A 211 -6.16 7.80 8.11
CA ALA A 211 -7.16 6.86 7.58
C ALA A 211 -6.86 6.46 6.13
N TYR A 212 -6.32 7.38 5.32
CA TYR A 212 -5.93 7.10 3.93
C TYR A 212 -4.85 6.02 3.86
N TYR A 213 -3.94 5.95 4.84
CA TYR A 213 -2.98 4.84 4.96
C TYR A 213 -3.66 3.48 5.01
N SER A 214 -4.81 3.38 5.71
CA SER A 214 -5.54 2.11 5.82
C SER A 214 -6.17 1.67 4.49
N PHE A 215 -6.34 2.59 3.53
CA PHE A 215 -6.83 2.27 2.19
C PHE A 215 -5.72 2.05 1.16
N VAL A 216 -4.45 2.20 1.54
CA VAL A 216 -3.31 1.89 0.68
C VAL A 216 -3.27 0.39 0.40
N GLY A 217 -2.85 0.01 -0.81
CA GLY A 217 -2.72 -1.38 -1.24
C GLY A 217 -3.50 -1.67 -2.52
N PHE A 218 -4.61 -0.95 -2.77
CA PHE A 218 -5.38 -1.20 -4.00
C PHE A 218 -4.56 -0.98 -5.29
N GLU A 219 -3.51 -0.16 -5.25
CA GLU A 219 -2.60 0.09 -6.35
C GLU A 219 -1.70 -1.11 -6.69
N THR A 220 -1.44 -2.00 -5.74
CA THR A 220 -0.62 -3.21 -5.99
C THR A 220 -1.34 -4.15 -6.95
N SER A 221 -2.67 -4.10 -7.00
CA SER A 221 -3.49 -4.88 -7.92
C SER A 221 -3.20 -4.56 -9.39
N ALA A 222 -2.69 -3.36 -9.70
CA ALA A 222 -2.25 -2.99 -11.05
C ALA A 222 -1.04 -3.82 -11.52
N ASN A 223 -0.20 -4.32 -10.59
CA ASN A 223 0.98 -5.09 -10.94
C ASN A 223 0.65 -6.51 -11.41
N VAL A 224 -0.48 -7.07 -10.96
CA VAL A 224 -0.96 -8.40 -11.37
C VAL A 224 -1.94 -8.35 -12.54
N ALA A 225 -2.20 -7.17 -13.10
CA ALA A 225 -3.20 -6.95 -14.14
C ALA A 225 -2.98 -7.82 -15.41
N GLU A 226 -1.74 -8.10 -15.79
CA GLU A 226 -1.43 -9.00 -16.92
C GLU A 226 -1.88 -10.45 -16.69
N GLU A 227 -1.93 -10.89 -15.43
CA GLU A 227 -2.31 -12.24 -15.03
C GLU A 227 -3.83 -12.39 -14.86
N VAL A 228 -4.59 -11.29 -14.92
CA VAL A 228 -6.05 -11.27 -14.72
C VAL A 228 -6.79 -11.73 -15.97
N GLN A 229 -7.69 -12.68 -15.78
CA GLN A 229 -8.62 -13.14 -16.81
C GLN A 229 -9.66 -12.04 -17.10
N ASP A 230 -9.79 -11.67 -18.38
CA ASP A 230 -10.71 -10.61 -18.82
C ASP A 230 -10.59 -9.32 -17.98
N VAL A 231 -9.34 -8.86 -17.82
CA VAL A 231 -8.96 -7.68 -17.02
C VAL A 231 -9.87 -6.48 -17.27
N ARG A 232 -10.32 -6.25 -18.51
CA ARG A 232 -11.12 -5.07 -18.86
C ARG A 232 -12.49 -5.04 -18.19
N ARG A 233 -13.12 -6.20 -17.97
CA ARG A 233 -14.44 -6.31 -17.34
C ARG A 233 -14.33 -6.64 -15.86
N VAL A 234 -13.35 -7.47 -15.50
CA VAL A 234 -13.22 -8.04 -14.17
C VAL A 234 -12.53 -7.08 -13.21
N TYR A 235 -11.48 -6.38 -13.67
CA TYR A 235 -10.66 -5.53 -12.82
C TYR A 235 -11.44 -4.40 -12.14
N PRO A 236 -12.26 -3.59 -12.85
CA PRO A 236 -13.01 -2.51 -12.21
C PRO A 236 -13.97 -3.01 -11.14
N ARG A 237 -14.68 -4.12 -11.41
CA ARG A 237 -15.63 -4.71 -10.45
C ARG A 237 -14.93 -5.23 -9.20
N ALA A 238 -13.79 -5.90 -9.37
CA ALA A 238 -13.00 -6.40 -8.26
C ALA A 238 -12.41 -5.24 -7.42
N LEU A 239 -11.85 -4.22 -8.07
CA LEU A 239 -11.25 -3.06 -7.42
C LEU A 239 -12.26 -2.26 -6.59
N PHE A 240 -13.38 -1.83 -7.20
CA PHE A 240 -14.40 -1.06 -6.49
C PHE A 240 -15.13 -1.90 -5.45
N GLY A 241 -15.42 -3.17 -5.76
CA GLY A 241 -16.04 -4.07 -4.80
C GLY A 241 -15.18 -4.25 -3.55
N ALA A 242 -13.88 -4.47 -3.72
CA ALA A 242 -12.94 -4.65 -2.61
C ALA A 242 -12.83 -3.38 -1.76
N LEU A 243 -12.66 -2.20 -2.39
CA LEU A 243 -12.59 -0.92 -1.68
C LEU A 243 -13.87 -0.60 -0.90
N LEU A 244 -15.04 -0.80 -1.50
CA LEU A 244 -16.32 -0.57 -0.82
C LEU A 244 -16.50 -1.55 0.35
N THR A 245 -16.14 -2.82 0.16
CA THR A 245 -16.22 -3.83 1.24
C THR A 245 -15.28 -3.47 2.39
N ALA A 246 -14.02 -3.11 2.08
CA ALA A 246 -13.06 -2.67 3.08
C ALA A 246 -13.55 -1.42 3.82
N GLY A 247 -14.07 -0.43 3.09
CA GLY A 247 -14.58 0.81 3.66
C GLY A 247 -15.76 0.59 4.61
N VAL A 248 -16.69 -0.30 4.27
CA VAL A 248 -17.79 -0.68 5.18
C VAL A 248 -17.26 -1.32 6.45
N VAL A 249 -16.29 -2.23 6.34
CA VAL A 249 -15.66 -2.87 7.50
C VAL A 249 -14.93 -1.85 8.37
N TYR A 250 -14.16 -0.94 7.79
CA TYR A 250 -13.43 0.10 8.53
C TYR A 250 -14.34 1.10 9.23
N VAL A 251 -15.41 1.53 8.57
CA VAL A 251 -16.43 2.40 9.20
C VAL A 251 -17.08 1.66 10.37
N ALA A 252 -17.43 0.39 10.20
CA ALA A 252 -18.02 -0.40 11.28
C ALA A 252 -17.05 -0.61 12.46
N VAL A 253 -15.76 -0.86 12.18
CA VAL A 253 -14.72 -0.98 13.20
C VAL A 253 -14.49 0.36 13.90
N GLY A 254 -14.44 1.47 13.17
CA GLY A 254 -14.31 2.81 13.75
C GLY A 254 -15.47 3.17 14.68
N LEU A 255 -16.71 2.91 14.23
CA LEU A 255 -17.91 3.06 15.08
C LEU A 255 -17.82 2.19 16.34
N THR A 256 -17.43 0.93 16.17
CA THR A 256 -17.31 -0.02 17.28
C THR A 256 -16.27 0.43 18.30
N ALA A 257 -15.07 0.80 17.85
CA ALA A 257 -13.99 1.21 18.72
C ALA A 257 -14.41 2.39 19.59
N SER A 258 -15.04 3.42 19.00
CA SER A 258 -15.50 4.60 19.71
C SER A 258 -16.66 4.34 20.67
N ILE A 259 -17.55 3.40 20.36
CA ILE A 259 -18.66 3.02 21.27
C ILE A 259 -18.13 2.31 22.51
N VAL A 260 -17.11 1.46 22.35
CA VAL A 260 -16.58 0.60 23.41
C VAL A 260 -15.61 1.37 24.31
N LEU A 261 -14.67 2.13 23.72
CA LEU A 261 -13.61 2.83 24.44
C LEU A 261 -13.56 4.33 24.12
N PRO A 262 -13.18 5.17 25.09
CA PRO A 262 -12.92 6.59 24.84
C PRO A 262 -11.67 6.78 23.98
N ALA A 263 -11.60 7.91 23.27
CA ALA A 263 -10.52 8.20 22.32
C ALA A 263 -9.13 8.25 22.97
N ASP A 264 -9.04 8.71 24.23
CA ASP A 264 -7.78 8.79 24.97
C ASP A 264 -7.19 7.41 25.30
N GLU A 265 -8.05 6.42 25.58
CA GLU A 265 -7.60 5.03 25.81
C GLU A 265 -7.19 4.36 24.50
N LEU A 266 -7.87 4.67 23.39
CA LEU A 266 -7.52 4.18 22.07
C LEU A 266 -6.20 4.75 21.58
N SER A 267 -5.97 6.06 21.74
CA SER A 267 -4.74 6.73 21.31
C SER A 267 -3.53 6.38 22.18
N GLY A 268 -3.75 6.06 23.45
CA GLY A 268 -2.70 5.59 24.36
C GLY A 268 -2.26 4.13 24.15
N SER A 269 -2.99 3.34 23.36
CA SER A 269 -2.68 1.92 23.12
C SER A 269 -1.96 1.70 21.80
N SER A 270 -0.91 0.87 21.82
CA SER A 270 -0.22 0.42 20.60
C SER A 270 -0.92 -0.77 19.92
N GLY A 271 -1.92 -1.37 20.59
CA GLY A 271 -2.84 -2.37 20.05
C GLY A 271 -4.31 -1.97 20.29
N PRO A 272 -4.81 -0.90 19.67
CA PRO A 272 -6.11 -0.30 20.00
C PRO A 272 -7.28 -1.27 19.83
N LEU A 273 -7.24 -2.13 18.79
CA LEU A 273 -8.31 -3.13 18.60
C LEU A 273 -8.27 -4.25 19.63
N LEU A 274 -7.08 -4.58 20.17
CA LEU A 274 -6.98 -5.53 21.29
C LEU A 274 -7.60 -4.91 22.54
N ALA A 275 -7.32 -3.64 22.82
CA ALA A 275 -7.93 -2.91 23.93
C ALA A 275 -9.46 -2.91 23.82
N VAL A 276 -10.01 -2.66 22.61
CA VAL A 276 -11.46 -2.74 22.35
C VAL A 276 -12.00 -4.14 22.68
N VAL A 277 -11.33 -5.21 22.25
CA VAL A 277 -11.75 -6.58 22.54
C VAL A 277 -11.74 -6.86 24.05
N GLN A 278 -10.68 -6.46 24.76
CA GLN A 278 -10.55 -6.63 26.20
C GLN A 278 -11.64 -5.86 26.97
N ALA A 279 -11.93 -4.63 26.56
CA ALA A 279 -12.93 -3.78 27.17
C ALA A 279 -14.37 -4.33 27.03
N THR A 280 -14.63 -5.18 26.04
CA THR A 280 -15.96 -5.80 25.89
C THR A 280 -16.32 -6.76 27.04
N GLY A 281 -15.33 -7.27 27.78
CA GLY A 281 -15.52 -8.27 28.84
C GLY A 281 -16.08 -9.61 28.34
N ILE A 282 -16.17 -9.81 27.02
CA ILE A 282 -16.57 -11.06 26.40
C ILE A 282 -15.34 -11.96 26.38
N GLY A 283 -15.47 -13.21 26.85
CA GLY A 283 -14.36 -14.16 27.05
C GLY A 283 -13.64 -14.66 25.80
N VAL A 284 -13.40 -13.79 24.81
CA VAL A 284 -12.48 -14.02 23.70
C VAL A 284 -11.06 -14.03 24.27
N PRO A 285 -10.28 -15.10 24.09
CA PRO A 285 -8.91 -15.11 24.60
C PRO A 285 -8.05 -14.06 23.90
N ASP A 286 -7.38 -13.19 24.66
CA ASP A 286 -6.47 -12.16 24.16
C ASP A 286 -5.44 -12.74 23.18
N ARG A 287 -4.89 -13.91 23.53
CA ARG A 287 -3.94 -14.65 22.67
C ARG A 287 -4.52 -14.99 21.30
N LEU A 288 -5.81 -15.30 21.21
CA LEU A 288 -6.43 -15.61 19.93
C LEU A 288 -6.52 -14.36 19.05
N PHE A 289 -7.00 -13.25 19.62
CA PHE A 289 -7.13 -11.99 18.88
C PHE A 289 -5.78 -11.42 18.49
N SER A 290 -4.82 -11.39 19.42
CA SER A 290 -3.45 -10.94 19.15
C SER A 290 -2.77 -11.81 18.09
N ALA A 291 -3.00 -13.14 18.06
CA ALA A 291 -2.46 -13.97 16.97
C ALA A 291 -3.02 -13.55 15.60
N VAL A 292 -4.31 -13.24 15.50
CA VAL A 292 -4.94 -12.77 14.27
C VAL A 292 -4.35 -11.41 13.85
N ALA A 293 -4.23 -10.47 14.78
CA ALA A 293 -3.62 -9.16 14.51
C ALA A 293 -2.15 -9.27 14.09
N LEU A 294 -1.35 -10.10 14.77
CA LEU A 294 0.06 -10.34 14.41
C LEU A 294 0.19 -10.98 13.02
N ILE A 295 -0.71 -11.91 12.65
CA ILE A 295 -0.73 -12.49 11.29
C ILE A 295 -1.05 -11.41 10.25
N ALA A 296 -2.03 -10.56 10.52
CA ALA A 296 -2.41 -9.44 9.65
C ALA A 296 -1.24 -8.47 9.42
N VAL A 297 -0.60 -8.05 10.51
CA VAL A 297 0.54 -7.13 10.47
C VAL A 297 1.75 -7.79 9.78
N ALA A 298 2.00 -9.07 10.07
CA ALA A 298 3.05 -9.83 9.42
C ALA A 298 2.86 -9.99 7.92
N ASN A 299 1.63 -10.25 7.47
CA ASN A 299 1.31 -10.35 6.05
C ASN A 299 1.58 -9.03 5.32
N GLY A 300 1.07 -7.91 5.86
CA GLY A 300 1.30 -6.58 5.28
C GLY A 300 2.78 -6.21 5.17
N ALA A 301 3.56 -6.45 6.24
CA ALA A 301 5.00 -6.20 6.24
C ALA A 301 5.76 -7.10 5.23
N LEU A 302 5.34 -8.36 5.12
CA LEU A 302 5.94 -9.30 4.18
C LEU A 302 5.66 -8.89 2.72
N LEU A 303 4.42 -8.56 2.37
CA LEU A 303 4.03 -8.14 1.02
C LEU A 303 4.75 -6.87 0.57
N THR A 304 4.80 -5.86 1.43
CA THR A 304 5.49 -4.59 1.15
C THR A 304 7.00 -4.79 0.98
N MET A 305 7.64 -5.63 1.79
CA MET A 305 9.07 -5.95 1.65
C MET A 305 9.41 -6.76 0.39
N ILE A 306 8.52 -7.65 -0.05
CA ILE A 306 8.68 -8.34 -1.34
C ILE A 306 8.61 -7.32 -2.47
N MET A 307 7.61 -6.45 -2.45
CA MET A 307 7.44 -5.41 -3.46
C MET A 307 8.69 -4.51 -3.52
N ALA A 308 9.16 -4.03 -2.36
CA ALA A 308 10.34 -3.17 -2.26
C ALA A 308 11.60 -3.84 -2.83
N SER A 309 11.89 -5.08 -2.41
CA SER A 309 13.08 -5.82 -2.89
C SER A 309 13.03 -6.10 -4.41
N ARG A 310 11.87 -6.42 -4.97
CA ARG A 310 11.68 -6.61 -6.42
C ARG A 310 11.82 -5.31 -7.20
N MET A 311 11.34 -4.20 -6.65
CA MET A 311 11.46 -2.89 -7.28
C MET A 311 12.91 -2.40 -7.31
N VAL A 312 13.67 -2.57 -6.21
CA VAL A 312 15.12 -2.31 -6.18
C VAL A 312 15.86 -3.16 -7.20
N PHE A 313 15.53 -4.45 -7.29
CA PHE A 313 16.12 -5.36 -8.27
C PHE A 313 15.84 -4.90 -9.72
N GLY A 314 14.58 -4.58 -10.04
CA GLY A 314 14.21 -4.10 -11.38
C GLY A 314 14.89 -2.78 -11.75
N LEU A 315 15.04 -1.86 -10.79
CA LEU A 315 15.80 -0.62 -10.98
C LEU A 315 17.30 -0.88 -11.19
N ALA A 316 17.87 -1.88 -10.50
CA ALA A 316 19.26 -2.29 -10.69
C ALA A 316 19.50 -2.96 -12.05
N GLU A 317 18.57 -3.79 -12.54
CA GLU A 317 18.65 -4.37 -13.90
C GLU A 317 18.60 -3.29 -14.99
N GLN A 318 17.83 -2.23 -14.77
CA GLN A 318 17.80 -1.05 -15.64
C GLN A 318 19.03 -0.13 -15.48
N ARG A 319 19.99 -0.50 -14.61
CA ARG A 319 21.18 0.29 -14.23
C ARG A 319 20.84 1.67 -13.69
N LEU A 320 19.67 1.83 -13.07
CA LEU A 320 19.25 3.03 -12.35
C LEU A 320 19.70 3.02 -10.88
N LEU A 321 20.20 1.87 -10.41
CA LEU A 321 20.78 1.66 -9.10
C LEU A 321 22.11 0.89 -9.23
N PRO A 322 22.97 0.90 -8.17
CA PRO A 322 24.20 0.12 -8.17
C PRO A 322 24.00 -1.33 -8.63
N PRO A 323 24.83 -1.86 -9.54
CA PRO A 323 24.66 -3.21 -10.08
C PRO A 323 24.77 -4.29 -9.00
N ALA A 324 25.45 -4.00 -7.88
CA ALA A 324 25.49 -4.87 -6.71
C ALA A 324 24.09 -5.14 -6.12
N LEU A 325 23.14 -4.21 -6.22
CA LEU A 325 21.75 -4.40 -5.78
C LEU A 325 20.98 -5.38 -6.67
N GLY A 326 21.46 -5.61 -7.89
CA GLY A 326 20.96 -6.64 -8.80
C GLY A 326 21.50 -8.05 -8.50
N ALA A 327 22.36 -8.22 -7.49
CA ALA A 327 22.92 -9.54 -7.19
C ALA A 327 21.86 -10.47 -6.57
N VAL A 328 21.77 -11.69 -7.13
CA VAL A 328 20.81 -12.72 -6.73
C VAL A 328 21.48 -13.92 -6.07
N LEU A 329 20.76 -14.58 -5.16
CA LEU A 329 21.21 -15.82 -4.51
C LEU A 329 21.35 -16.96 -5.54
N PRO A 330 22.46 -17.75 -5.50
CA PRO A 330 22.61 -18.94 -6.31
C PRO A 330 21.44 -19.93 -6.07
N GLY A 331 20.85 -20.45 -7.16
CA GLY A 331 19.74 -21.40 -7.11
C GLY A 331 18.35 -20.78 -7.00
N ARG A 332 18.10 -19.93 -5.99
CA ARG A 332 16.76 -19.36 -5.72
C ARG A 332 16.42 -18.11 -6.55
N ARG A 333 17.43 -17.43 -7.11
CA ARG A 333 17.29 -16.19 -7.89
C ARG A 333 16.57 -15.06 -7.13
N THR A 334 16.68 -15.05 -5.80
CA THR A 334 16.14 -13.97 -4.95
C THR A 334 17.17 -12.85 -4.78
N PRO A 335 16.78 -11.55 -4.88
CA PRO A 335 17.72 -10.43 -4.86
C PRO A 335 18.18 -10.10 -3.44
N TRP A 336 19.19 -10.82 -2.94
CA TRP A 336 19.57 -10.79 -1.53
C TRP A 336 20.13 -9.44 -1.08
N VAL A 337 20.89 -8.74 -1.93
CA VAL A 337 21.45 -7.42 -1.58
C VAL A 337 20.33 -6.39 -1.46
N ALA A 338 19.35 -6.44 -2.36
CA ALA A 338 18.17 -5.59 -2.29
C ALA A 338 17.37 -5.84 -0.99
N ILE A 339 17.21 -7.10 -0.60
CA ILE A 339 16.54 -7.47 0.66
C ILE A 339 17.31 -6.90 1.86
N VAL A 340 18.64 -7.09 1.91
CA VAL A 340 19.46 -6.59 3.01
C VAL A 340 19.39 -5.07 3.12
N VAL A 341 19.53 -4.34 2.00
CA VAL A 341 19.50 -2.87 2.01
C VAL A 341 18.13 -2.33 2.39
N THR A 342 17.05 -2.85 1.80
CA THR A 342 15.68 -2.41 2.14
C THR A 342 15.35 -2.71 3.61
N THR A 343 15.76 -3.86 4.13
CA THR A 343 15.56 -4.23 5.53
C THR A 343 16.37 -3.32 6.46
N ALA A 344 17.63 -3.04 6.12
CA ALA A 344 18.47 -2.14 6.91
C ALA A 344 17.91 -0.72 6.97
N VAL A 345 17.37 -0.21 5.85
CA VAL A 345 16.68 1.09 5.81
C VAL A 345 15.41 1.05 6.65
N ALA A 346 14.58 0.00 6.54
CA ALA A 346 13.39 -0.16 7.39
C ALA A 346 13.76 -0.17 8.88
N MET A 347 14.79 -0.93 9.27
CA MET A 347 15.32 -0.96 10.64
C MET A 347 15.78 0.42 11.10
N ALA A 348 16.52 1.17 10.28
CA ALA A 348 16.93 2.53 10.62
C ALA A 348 15.73 3.47 10.82
N LEU A 349 14.68 3.34 10.01
CA LEU A 349 13.45 4.12 10.16
C LEU A 349 12.71 3.77 11.46
N THR A 350 12.67 2.49 11.87
CA THR A 350 12.06 2.10 13.16
C THR A 350 12.79 2.67 14.38
N LEU A 351 14.06 3.07 14.25
CA LEU A 351 14.83 3.66 15.35
C LEU A 351 14.60 5.17 15.51
N VAL A 352 14.08 5.84 14.48
CA VAL A 352 14.01 7.31 14.41
C VAL A 352 12.58 7.83 14.33
N GLY A 353 11.65 7.07 13.73
CA GLY A 353 10.25 7.46 13.56
C GLY A 353 9.30 6.68 14.45
N ASP A 354 8.20 7.32 14.83
CA ASP A 354 7.03 6.66 15.42
C ASP A 354 6.05 6.15 14.35
N LEU A 355 5.00 5.45 14.78
CA LEU A 355 4.02 4.84 13.88
C LEU A 355 3.28 5.88 13.03
N GLY A 356 2.77 6.94 13.66
CA GLY A 356 2.05 8.02 13.00
C GLY A 356 2.91 8.78 11.97
N ASP A 357 4.12 9.14 12.35
CA ASP A 357 5.12 9.78 11.49
C ASP A 357 5.44 8.94 10.25
N LEU A 358 5.70 7.65 10.45
CA LEU A 358 6.00 6.73 9.34
C LEU A 358 4.79 6.59 8.42
N ALA A 359 3.58 6.50 8.97
CA ALA A 359 2.35 6.45 8.18
C ALA A 359 2.13 7.74 7.37
N ASN A 360 2.35 8.91 7.98
CA ASN A 360 2.26 10.20 7.29
C ASN A 360 3.26 10.31 6.13
N ILE A 361 4.51 9.85 6.32
CA ILE A 361 5.51 9.78 5.25
C ILE A 361 5.04 8.87 4.11
N VAL A 362 4.50 7.68 4.44
CA VAL A 362 3.97 6.75 3.43
C VAL A 362 2.85 7.39 2.63
N VAL A 363 1.88 8.01 3.31
CA VAL A 363 0.75 8.68 2.66
C VAL A 363 1.24 9.82 1.78
N LEU A 364 2.15 10.67 2.24
CA LEU A 364 2.70 11.76 1.43
C LEU A 364 3.36 11.23 0.15
N LEU A 365 4.24 10.22 0.25
CA LEU A 365 4.90 9.61 -0.89
C LEU A 365 3.90 9.00 -1.89
N LEU A 366 2.87 8.32 -1.39
CA LEU A 366 1.83 7.72 -2.23
C LEU A 366 0.90 8.77 -2.84
N LEU A 367 0.61 9.87 -2.16
CA LEU A 367 -0.15 10.98 -2.74
C LEU A 367 0.59 11.58 -3.95
N LEU A 368 1.92 11.64 -3.94
CA LEU A 368 2.70 12.04 -5.13
C LEU A 368 2.56 11.02 -6.27
N VAL A 369 2.56 9.72 -5.96
CA VAL A 369 2.34 8.63 -6.94
C VAL A 369 0.92 8.71 -7.52
N PHE A 370 -0.08 8.95 -6.68
CA PHE A 370 -1.48 9.07 -7.06
C PHE A 370 -1.74 10.34 -7.86
N LEU A 371 -1.13 11.47 -7.49
CA LEU A 371 -1.16 12.70 -8.27
C LEU A 371 -0.62 12.45 -9.69
N SER A 372 0.54 11.80 -9.80
CA SER A 372 1.13 11.41 -11.08
C SER A 372 0.20 10.49 -11.89
N THR A 373 -0.43 9.52 -11.24
CA THR A 373 -1.36 8.58 -11.88
C THR A 373 -2.63 9.27 -12.38
N ASN A 374 -3.24 10.13 -11.56
CA ASN A 374 -4.44 10.89 -11.91
C ASN A 374 -4.18 11.85 -13.08
N VAL A 375 -3.03 12.53 -13.09
CA VAL A 375 -2.59 13.35 -14.23
C VAL A 375 -2.35 12.47 -15.47
N SER A 376 -1.72 11.31 -15.29
CA SER A 376 -1.43 10.37 -16.38
C SER A 376 -2.70 9.91 -17.11
N VAL A 377 -3.80 9.67 -16.39
CA VAL A 377 -5.11 9.32 -17.02
C VAL A 377 -5.55 10.41 -17.98
N LEU A 378 -5.56 11.67 -17.51
CA LEU A 378 -6.03 12.80 -18.30
C LEU A 378 -5.16 13.04 -19.54
N VAL A 379 -3.84 12.87 -19.41
CA VAL A 379 -2.90 12.99 -20.54
C VAL A 379 -3.11 11.86 -21.53
N LEU A 380 -3.20 10.62 -21.06
CA LEU A 380 -3.29 9.42 -21.89
C LEU A 380 -4.67 9.21 -22.52
N ARG A 381 -5.72 9.94 -22.13
CA ARG A 381 -7.01 9.94 -22.84
C ARG A 381 -6.92 10.32 -24.31
N ARG A 382 -5.88 11.08 -24.70
CA ARG A 382 -5.62 11.42 -26.10
C ARG A 382 -5.20 10.21 -26.95
N ASP A 383 -4.64 9.19 -26.33
CA ASP A 383 -4.26 7.97 -27.03
C ASP A 383 -5.50 7.16 -27.39
N ARG A 384 -5.68 6.85 -28.69
CA ARG A 384 -6.75 5.97 -29.15
C ARG A 384 -6.33 4.51 -29.02
N VAL A 385 -7.14 3.73 -28.30
CA VAL A 385 -7.02 2.27 -28.20
C VAL A 385 -8.30 1.68 -28.77
N GLU A 386 -8.19 0.78 -29.74
CA GLU A 386 -9.34 0.21 -30.49
C GLU A 386 -10.30 -0.61 -29.62
N ALA A 387 -9.89 -0.93 -28.39
CA ALA A 387 -10.56 -1.93 -27.60
C ALA A 387 -11.24 -1.32 -26.37
N ASP A 388 -12.45 -1.78 -26.09
CA ASP A 388 -13.29 -1.27 -25.00
C ASP A 388 -12.58 -1.39 -23.66
N HIS A 389 -12.55 -0.29 -22.91
CA HIS A 389 -11.96 -0.21 -21.57
C HIS A 389 -12.85 0.62 -20.66
N PHE A 390 -12.60 0.57 -19.34
CA PHE A 390 -13.35 1.37 -18.39
C PHE A 390 -12.94 2.83 -18.54
N THR A 391 -13.92 3.75 -18.61
CA THR A 391 -13.67 5.19 -18.71
C THR A 391 -14.39 5.92 -17.58
N ALA A 392 -13.65 6.60 -16.71
CA ALA A 392 -14.24 7.42 -15.67
C ALA A 392 -14.74 8.76 -16.25
N PRO A 393 -15.79 9.39 -15.68
CA PRO A 393 -16.11 10.77 -16.01
C PRO A 393 -14.90 11.69 -15.74
N VAL A 394 -14.64 12.68 -16.60
CA VAL A 394 -13.46 13.59 -16.47
C VAL A 394 -13.40 14.27 -15.10
N VAL A 395 -14.58 14.53 -14.51
CA VAL A 395 -14.71 15.13 -13.17
C VAL A 395 -14.02 14.28 -12.11
N VAL A 396 -14.01 12.95 -12.24
CA VAL A 396 -13.46 12.04 -11.22
C VAL A 396 -11.94 12.18 -11.08
N PRO A 397 -11.11 12.05 -12.13
CA PRO A 397 -9.66 12.30 -12.01
C PRO A 397 -9.32 13.73 -11.59
N VAL A 398 -10.13 14.73 -11.97
CA VAL A 398 -9.91 16.13 -11.55
C VAL A 398 -10.16 16.30 -10.05
N LEU A 399 -11.24 15.72 -9.53
CA LEU A 399 -11.50 15.69 -8.09
C LEU A 399 -10.41 14.91 -7.35
N ALA A 400 -9.91 13.80 -7.92
CA ALA A 400 -8.81 13.03 -7.36
C ALA A 400 -7.50 13.85 -7.25
N ILE A 401 -7.20 14.67 -8.27
CA ILE A 401 -6.08 15.62 -8.22
C ILE A 401 -6.31 16.64 -7.11
N GLY A 402 -7.51 17.25 -7.07
CA GLY A 402 -7.88 18.22 -6.05
C GLY A 402 -7.74 17.67 -4.63
N SER A 403 -8.19 16.44 -4.39
CA SER A 403 -8.06 15.79 -3.09
C SER A 403 -6.61 15.46 -2.73
N CYS A 404 -5.80 14.99 -3.69
CA CYS A 404 -4.38 14.75 -3.44
C CYS A 404 -3.67 16.05 -3.06
N LEU A 405 -3.94 17.15 -3.76
CA LEU A 405 -3.36 18.46 -3.46
C LEU A 405 -3.82 18.99 -2.11
N LEU A 406 -5.09 18.80 -1.75
CA LEU A 406 -5.63 19.19 -0.45
C LEU A 406 -4.91 18.46 0.70
N LEU A 407 -4.80 17.13 0.61
CA LEU A 407 -4.12 16.32 1.62
C LEU A 407 -2.62 16.65 1.69
N LEU A 408 -1.95 16.84 0.54
CA LEU A 408 -0.54 17.24 0.49
C LEU A 408 -0.30 18.62 1.13
N TRP A 409 -1.24 19.55 1.00
CA TRP A 409 -1.13 20.88 1.60
C TRP A 409 -1.29 20.85 3.11
N GLN A 410 -2.09 19.93 3.64
CA GLN A 410 -2.30 19.79 5.07
C GLN A 410 -1.15 19.07 5.80
N GLN A 411 -0.28 18.36 5.05
CA GLN A 411 0.87 17.66 5.63
C GLN A 411 1.81 18.62 6.38
N GLU A 412 2.31 18.16 7.52
CA GLU A 412 3.24 18.93 8.33
C GLU A 412 4.59 19.17 7.62
N ALA A 413 5.24 20.28 7.98
CA ALA A 413 6.56 20.62 7.45
C ALA A 413 7.62 19.55 7.75
N ALA A 414 7.52 18.87 8.90
CA ALA A 414 8.41 17.77 9.27
C ALA A 414 8.26 16.58 8.32
N THR A 415 7.02 16.18 8.00
CA THR A 415 6.71 15.10 7.04
C THR A 415 7.21 15.46 5.64
N TRP A 416 7.02 16.71 5.21
CA TRP A 416 7.57 17.23 3.96
C TRP A 416 9.10 17.19 3.92
N LEU A 417 9.76 17.59 5.00
CA LEU A 417 11.23 17.56 5.09
C LEU A 417 11.77 16.13 5.00
N ARG A 418 11.20 15.19 5.76
CA ARG A 418 11.63 13.78 5.79
C ARG A 418 11.37 13.09 4.45
N SER A 419 10.19 13.28 3.87
CA SER A 419 9.84 12.76 2.54
C SER A 419 10.68 13.41 1.43
N GLY A 420 10.93 14.72 1.54
CA GLY A 420 11.81 15.46 0.65
C GLY A 420 13.25 14.97 0.69
N LEU A 421 13.78 14.63 1.86
CA LEU A 421 15.11 14.03 2.01
C LEU A 421 15.18 12.66 1.31
N MET A 422 14.15 11.81 1.47
CA MET A 422 14.06 10.54 0.73
C MET A 422 14.04 10.77 -0.78
N LEU A 423 13.24 11.73 -1.26
CA LEU A 423 13.19 12.09 -2.67
C LEU A 423 14.53 12.62 -3.19
N LEU A 424 15.26 13.41 -2.39
CA LEU A 424 16.59 13.88 -2.73
C LEU A 424 17.58 12.72 -2.88
N VAL A 425 17.48 11.69 -2.02
CA VAL A 425 18.25 10.45 -2.20
C VAL A 425 17.88 9.77 -3.52
N GLY A 426 16.60 9.70 -3.87
CA GLY A 426 16.15 9.19 -5.17
C GLY A 426 16.74 9.98 -6.35
N VAL A 427 16.67 11.32 -6.31
CA VAL A 427 17.26 12.19 -7.33
C VAL A 427 18.77 11.99 -7.41
N ALA A 428 19.47 11.93 -6.28
CA ALA A 428 20.90 11.70 -6.24
C ALA A 428 21.27 10.34 -6.85
N LEU A 429 20.54 9.28 -6.52
CA LEU A 429 20.72 7.95 -7.11
C LEU A 429 20.50 7.98 -8.63
N TYR A 430 19.47 8.67 -9.11
CA TYR A 430 19.20 8.83 -10.53
C TYR A 430 20.31 9.60 -11.26
N LEU A 431 20.78 10.72 -10.69
CA LEU A 431 21.86 11.53 -11.27
C LEU A 431 23.18 10.77 -11.29
N LEU A 432 23.49 10.07 -10.20
CA LEU A 432 24.65 9.19 -10.16
C LEU A 432 24.52 8.13 -11.24
N ALA A 433 23.37 7.44 -11.35
CA ALA A 433 23.14 6.40 -12.37
C ALA A 433 23.29 6.91 -13.82
N GLN A 434 23.09 8.21 -14.04
CA GLN A 434 23.37 8.83 -15.33
C GLN A 434 24.85 9.10 -15.59
N ALA A 435 25.73 9.02 -14.59
CA ALA A 435 27.13 9.38 -14.73
C ALA A 435 27.89 8.40 -15.68
N PRO A 436 28.82 8.90 -16.51
CA PRO A 436 29.48 8.10 -17.55
C PRO A 436 30.27 6.90 -17.00
N TRP A 437 30.84 7.03 -15.80
CA TRP A 437 31.61 5.98 -15.14
C TRP A 437 30.76 4.83 -14.58
N TRP A 438 29.43 5.03 -14.46
CA TRP A 438 28.50 3.98 -14.04
C TRP A 438 27.87 3.24 -15.23
N ARG A 439 27.79 3.90 -16.39
CA ARG A 439 27.38 3.30 -17.67
C ARG A 439 28.57 2.59 -18.34
N GLY A 440 29.02 1.46 -17.79
CA GLY A 440 29.80 0.51 -18.60
C GLY A 440 29.03 0.18 -19.89
N ASP A 441 29.72 0.02 -21.03
CA ASP A 441 29.14 0.03 -22.38
C ASP A 441 27.70 -0.53 -22.50
N ARG A 442 26.82 0.25 -23.12
CA ARG A 442 25.52 -0.21 -23.62
C ARG A 442 25.75 -1.09 -24.85
N THR A 443 26.30 -2.28 -24.68
CA THR A 443 26.17 -3.29 -25.73
C THR A 443 24.73 -3.78 -25.73
N ARG A 444 23.94 -3.26 -26.67
CA ARG A 444 22.61 -3.79 -27.00
C ARG A 444 22.78 -5.29 -27.33
N PRO A 445 22.11 -6.23 -26.66
CA PRO A 445 22.09 -7.61 -27.12
C PRO A 445 21.24 -7.63 -28.39
N GLY A 446 21.88 -7.55 -29.56
CA GLY A 446 21.20 -7.71 -30.86
C GLY A 446 21.79 -7.00 -32.08
N GLU A 447 22.73 -6.07 -31.95
CA GLU A 447 23.39 -5.50 -33.14
C GLU A 447 24.55 -6.41 -33.55
N VAL A 448 24.28 -7.29 -34.53
CA VAL A 448 25.31 -7.99 -35.30
C VAL A 448 26.22 -6.92 -35.91
N PRO A 449 27.55 -7.01 -35.77
CA PRO A 449 28.46 -6.06 -36.41
C PRO A 449 28.24 -6.12 -37.92
N ALA A 450 27.98 -4.98 -38.55
CA ALA A 450 28.06 -4.87 -40.00
C ALA A 450 29.50 -5.25 -40.40
N ALA A 451 29.67 -6.43 -40.98
CA ALA A 451 30.91 -6.81 -41.63
C ALA A 451 31.10 -5.91 -42.86
N GLY A 452 32.26 -5.26 -42.92
CA GLY A 452 32.71 -4.49 -44.08
C GLY A 452 33.13 -5.35 -45.25
#